data_AF-W4QHV6-F1
#
_entry.id   AF-W4QHV6-F1
#
_cell.length_a   1.000
_cell.length_b   1.000
_cell.length_c   1.000
_cell.angle_alpha   90.00
_cell.angle_beta   90.00
_cell.angle_gamma   90.00
#
_symmetry.space_group_name_H-M   'P 1'
#
loop_
_entity.id
_entity.type
_entity.pdbx_description
1 polymer ?
#
loop_
_entity_poly.entity_id
_entity_poly.type
_entity_poly.pdbx_seq_one_letter_code
_entity_poly.pdbx_strand_id
1 'polypeptide(L)'
;MKSHNTPLGRVFDVFNHIILALIALAMIIPFMYVIAGSFATEAELAQRPFFIFPETFTMGAYQYIFSTATFVRSIGVSVFVTVAGTVVSLALTLTMGYALSKARIIGHQFFIYLVIFTIIFQGG
;
A
#
# COMPACT_ATOMS: atom_id res chain seq x y z
N MET A 1 -4.53 24.96 -21.83
CA MET A 1 -4.09 26.37 -21.88
C MET A 1 -2.59 26.38 -21.57
N LYS A 2 -1.75 26.29 -22.61
CA LYS A 2 -0.28 26.17 -22.55
C LYS A 2 0.30 27.53 -22.15
N SER A 3 1.00 27.59 -21.02
CA SER A 3 1.84 28.76 -20.67
C SER A 3 3.18 28.27 -20.12
N HIS A 4 4.10 27.88 -21.01
CA HIS A 4 5.51 27.69 -20.66
C HIS A 4 6.40 28.00 -21.88
N ASN A 5 6.53 29.29 -22.17
CA ASN A 5 7.47 29.81 -23.18
C ASN A 5 8.58 30.67 -22.55
N THR A 6 8.97 30.39 -21.31
CA THR A 6 10.28 30.83 -20.78
C THR A 6 11.28 29.69 -20.95
N PRO A 7 12.50 29.95 -21.45
CA PRO A 7 13.52 28.91 -21.62
C PRO A 7 13.88 28.24 -20.28
N LEU A 8 13.78 28.99 -19.18
CA LEU A 8 13.92 28.49 -17.81
C LEU A 8 12.85 27.48 -17.40
N GLY A 9 11.58 27.68 -17.78
CA GLY A 9 10.49 26.76 -17.45
C GLY A 9 10.68 25.38 -18.09
N ARG A 10 11.13 25.34 -19.35
CA ARG A 10 11.38 24.07 -20.05
C ARG A 10 12.53 23.26 -19.43
N VAL A 11 13.59 23.94 -18.97
CA VAL A 11 14.71 23.27 -18.27
C VAL A 11 14.26 22.73 -16.91
N PHE A 12 13.45 23.50 -16.17
CA PHE A 12 12.88 23.06 -14.90
C PHE A 12 11.95 21.85 -15.06
N ASP A 13 11.10 21.84 -16.09
CA ASP A 13 10.20 20.72 -16.38
C ASP A 13 10.98 19.44 -16.73
N VAL A 14 12.04 19.54 -17.54
CA VAL A 14 12.90 18.38 -17.87
C VAL A 14 13.61 17.86 -16.63
N PHE A 15 14.15 18.74 -15.79
CA PHE A 15 14.79 18.36 -14.53
C PHE A 15 13.81 17.66 -13.58
N ASN A 16 12.60 18.20 -13.42
CA ASN A 16 11.55 17.58 -12.62
C ASN A 16 11.15 16.20 -13.17
N HIS A 17 11.02 16.07 -14.50
CA HIS A 17 10.75 14.77 -15.13
C HIS A 17 11.85 13.74 -14.87
N ILE A 18 13.13 14.15 -14.92
CA ILE A 18 14.26 13.27 -14.61
C ILE A 18 14.22 12.83 -13.14
N ILE A 19 13.97 13.75 -12.21
CA ILE A 19 13.85 13.41 -10.78
C ILE A 19 12.69 12.43 -10.55
N LEU A 20 11.52 12.72 -11.09
CA LEU A 20 10.35 11.84 -10.94
C LEU A 20 10.61 10.47 -11.57
N ALA A 21 11.31 10.40 -12.71
CA ALA A 21 11.70 9.14 -13.34
C ALA A 21 12.70 8.35 -12.47
N LEU A 22 13.67 9.01 -11.84
CA LEU A 22 14.62 8.36 -10.93
C LEU A 22 13.93 7.82 -9.67
N ILE A 23 13.02 8.59 -9.08
CA ILE A 23 12.23 8.14 -7.91
C ILE A 23 11.35 6.96 -8.29
N ALA A 24 10.68 7.01 -9.44
CA ALA A 24 9.87 5.90 -9.94
C ALA A 24 10.72 4.64 -10.16
N LEU A 25 11.92 4.78 -10.74
CA LEU A 25 12.84 3.65 -10.92
C LEU A 25 13.29 3.07 -9.59
N ALA A 26 13.67 3.91 -8.62
CA ALA A 26 14.06 3.49 -7.28
C ALA A 26 12.94 2.71 -6.55
N MET A 27 11.68 3.07 -6.79
CA MET A 27 10.53 2.33 -6.27
C MET A 27 10.27 1.01 -6.99
N ILE A 28 10.52 0.91 -8.30
CA ILE A 28 10.26 -0.30 -9.09
C ILE A 28 11.33 -1.39 -8.88
N ILE A 29 12.60 -1.01 -8.68
CA ILE A 29 13.71 -1.93 -8.44
C ILE A 29 13.41 -2.98 -7.34
N PRO A 30 12.92 -2.64 -6.14
CA PRO A 30 12.62 -3.64 -5.12
C PRO A 30 11.49 -4.60 -5.52
N PHE A 31 10.49 -4.14 -6.28
CA PHE A 31 9.45 -5.04 -6.81
C PHE A 31 10.02 -6.02 -7.82
N MET A 32 10.90 -5.57 -8.71
CA MET A 32 11.58 -6.46 -9.66
C MET A 32 12.42 -7.52 -8.94
N TYR A 33 13.13 -7.12 -7.87
CA TYR A 33 13.91 -8.05 -7.05
C TYR A 33 13.04 -9.12 -6.37
N VAL A 34 11.89 -8.72 -5.80
CA VAL A 34 10.95 -9.66 -5.17
C VAL A 34 10.38 -10.64 -6.19
N ILE A 35 10.05 -10.17 -7.40
CA ILE A 35 9.57 -11.04 -8.48
C ILE A 35 10.66 -12.02 -8.92
N ALA A 36 11.89 -11.54 -9.16
CA ALA A 36 13.01 -12.39 -9.54
C ALA A 36 13.32 -13.45 -8.47
N GLY A 37 13.33 -13.07 -7.19
CA GLY A 37 13.51 -13.98 -6.07
C GLY A 37 12.39 -15.02 -5.93
N SER A 38 11.15 -14.66 -6.30
CA SER A 38 10.01 -15.60 -6.26
C SER A 38 10.11 -16.75 -7.28
N PHE A 39 10.96 -16.62 -8.31
CA PHE A 39 11.21 -17.65 -9.32
C PHE A 39 12.60 -18.31 -9.19
N ALA A 40 13.43 -17.86 -8.23
CA ALA A 40 14.76 -18.40 -7.99
C ALA A 40 14.72 -19.57 -6.99
N THR A 41 15.73 -20.44 -7.04
CA THR A 41 15.88 -21.53 -6.06
C THR A 41 16.37 -21.01 -4.70
N GLU A 42 16.02 -21.67 -3.59
CA GLU A 42 16.51 -21.30 -2.24
C GLU A 42 18.05 -21.26 -2.16
N ALA A 43 18.72 -22.13 -2.94
CA ALA A 43 20.18 -22.17 -3.04
C ALA A 43 20.77 -20.95 -3.77
N GLU A 44 20.11 -20.44 -4.82
CA GLU A 44 20.53 -19.20 -5.51
C GLU A 44 20.26 -17.96 -4.65
N LEU A 45 19.13 -17.93 -3.94
CA LEU A 45 18.77 -16.86 -3.01
C LEU A 45 19.78 -16.74 -1.83
N ALA A 46 20.33 -17.88 -1.38
CA ALA A 46 21.33 -17.94 -0.32
C ALA A 46 22.75 -17.61 -0.80
N GLN A 47 23.09 -17.89 -2.07
CA GLN A 47 24.44 -17.69 -2.61
C GLN A 47 24.64 -16.34 -3.31
N ARG A 48 23.57 -15.71 -3.82
CA ARG A 48 23.63 -14.39 -4.45
C ARG A 48 22.73 -13.39 -3.70
N PRO A 49 23.31 -12.43 -2.97
CA PRO A 49 22.52 -11.45 -2.20
C PRO A 49 21.81 -10.39 -3.06
N PHE A 50 22.11 -10.28 -4.36
CA PHE A 50 21.44 -9.36 -5.28
C PHE A 50 21.44 -9.89 -6.72
N PHE A 51 20.27 -10.12 -7.30
CA PHE A 51 20.11 -10.54 -8.69
C PHE A 51 18.81 -10.01 -9.28
N ILE A 52 18.87 -9.51 -10.52
CA ILE A 52 17.72 -8.94 -11.24
C ILE A 52 17.09 -10.01 -12.18
N PHE A 53 17.87 -10.99 -12.62
CA PHE A 53 17.40 -12.15 -13.39
C PHE A 53 17.93 -13.45 -12.78
N PRO A 54 17.07 -14.45 -12.50
CA PRO A 54 17.51 -15.77 -12.02
C PRO A 54 18.14 -16.58 -13.16
N GLU A 55 19.20 -17.35 -12.86
CA GLU A 55 19.83 -18.25 -13.84
C GLU A 55 19.08 -19.59 -13.91
N THR A 56 18.52 -20.06 -12.79
CA THR A 56 17.65 -21.24 -12.75
C THR A 56 16.21 -20.86 -12.41
N PHE A 57 15.35 -20.92 -13.42
CA PHE A 57 13.91 -20.70 -13.25
C PHE A 57 13.26 -21.93 -12.58
N THR A 58 12.71 -21.75 -11.38
CA THR A 58 11.98 -22.80 -10.67
C THR A 58 10.59 -22.34 -10.23
N MET A 59 9.61 -23.24 -10.36
CA MET A 59 8.25 -23.06 -9.83
C MET A 59 8.05 -23.86 -8.52
N GLY A 60 9.12 -24.39 -7.93
CA GLY A 60 9.06 -25.20 -6.70
C GLY A 60 8.50 -24.44 -5.50
N ALA A 61 8.85 -23.16 -5.34
CA ALA A 61 8.33 -22.31 -4.27
C ALA A 61 6.80 -22.15 -4.36
N TYR A 62 6.27 -21.93 -5.57
CA TYR A 62 4.83 -21.85 -5.80
C TYR A 62 4.13 -23.19 -5.51
N GLN A 63 4.70 -24.31 -5.97
CA GLN A 63 4.13 -25.64 -5.69
C GLN A 63 4.10 -25.96 -4.20
N TYR A 64 5.13 -25.55 -3.44
CA TYR A 64 5.17 -25.70 -1.98
C TYR A 64 4.12 -24.84 -1.26
N ILE A 65 3.93 -23.60 -1.72
CA ILE A 65 2.92 -22.69 -1.18
C ILE A 65 1.50 -23.22 -1.44
N PHE A 66 1.25 -23.75 -2.64
CA PHE A 66 -0.06 -24.31 -3.01
C PHE A 66 -0.33 -25.70 -2.44
N SER A 67 0.70 -26.50 -2.11
CA SER A 67 0.51 -27.79 -1.43
C SER A 67 0.12 -27.62 0.04
N THR A 68 0.41 -26.45 0.62
CA THR A 68 0.09 -26.15 2.02
C THR A 68 -1.29 -25.51 2.13
N ALA A 69 -2.29 -26.27 2.61
CA ALA A 69 -3.65 -25.78 2.84
C ALA A 69 -3.73 -24.56 3.78
N THR A 70 -2.73 -24.37 4.65
CA THR A 70 -2.60 -23.21 5.53
C THR A 70 -2.50 -21.90 4.76
N PHE A 71 -1.80 -21.87 3.61
CA PHE A 71 -1.62 -20.62 2.84
C PHE A 71 -2.95 -20.13 2.25
N VAL A 72 -3.70 -21.02 1.61
CA VAL A 72 -5.02 -20.72 1.03
C VAL A 72 -5.99 -20.27 2.13
N ARG A 73 -5.99 -20.94 3.28
CA ARG A 73 -6.80 -20.55 4.43
C ARG A 73 -6.40 -19.17 4.97
N SER A 74 -5.11 -18.87 5.08
CA SER A 74 -4.62 -17.58 5.58
C SER A 74 -4.99 -16.42 4.65
N ILE A 75 -4.91 -16.61 3.33
CA ILE A 75 -5.41 -15.62 2.36
C ILE A 75 -6.92 -15.44 2.54
N GLY A 76 -7.68 -16.53 2.63
CA GLY A 76 -9.14 -16.48 2.82
C GLY A 76 -9.54 -15.71 4.09
N VAL A 77 -8.88 -15.97 5.22
CA VAL A 77 -9.12 -15.26 6.48
C VAL A 77 -8.71 -13.78 6.36
N SER A 78 -7.58 -13.48 5.72
CA SER A 78 -7.12 -12.08 5.55
C SER A 78 -8.09 -11.26 4.70
N VAL A 79 -8.58 -11.84 3.60
CA VAL A 79 -9.59 -11.20 2.75
C VAL A 79 -10.90 -11.03 3.52
N PHE A 80 -11.35 -12.07 4.23
CA PHE A 80 -12.57 -12.02 5.02
C PHE A 80 -12.51 -10.92 6.10
N VAL A 81 -11.44 -10.88 6.89
CA VAL A 81 -11.25 -9.88 7.96
C VAL A 81 -11.13 -8.48 7.36
N THR A 82 -10.43 -8.30 6.24
CA THR A 82 -10.31 -7.00 5.57
C THR A 82 -11.66 -6.50 5.07
N VAL A 83 -12.43 -7.35 4.39
CA VAL A 83 -13.74 -6.97 3.85
C VAL A 83 -14.74 -6.73 4.98
N ALA A 84 -14.88 -7.66 5.91
CA ALA A 84 -15.79 -7.53 7.04
C ALA A 84 -15.42 -6.32 7.92
N GLY A 85 -14.13 -6.17 8.23
CA GLY A 85 -13.60 -5.03 8.99
C GLY A 85 -13.85 -3.70 8.29
N THR A 86 -13.64 -3.63 6.97
CA THR A 86 -13.90 -2.43 6.18
C THR A 86 -15.40 -2.08 6.14
N VAL A 87 -16.27 -3.07 5.94
CA VAL A 87 -17.73 -2.86 5.94
C VAL A 87 -18.22 -2.33 7.29
N VAL A 88 -17.76 -2.93 8.39
CA VAL A 88 -18.12 -2.49 9.74
C VAL A 88 -17.54 -1.09 10.02
N SER A 89 -16.27 -0.86 9.69
CA SER A 89 -15.61 0.43 9.87
C SER A 89 -16.33 1.54 9.08
N LEU A 90 -16.69 1.29 7.82
CA LEU A 90 -17.45 2.22 7.00
C LEU A 90 -18.85 2.44 7.57
N ALA A 91 -19.59 1.40 7.95
CA ALA A 91 -20.93 1.55 8.50
C ALA A 91 -20.94 2.44 9.76
N LEU A 92 -19.99 2.22 10.68
CA LEU A 92 -19.84 3.02 11.89
C LEU A 92 -19.40 4.45 11.59
N THR A 93 -18.36 4.61 10.77
CA THR A 93 -17.78 5.93 10.46
C THR A 93 -18.74 6.79 9.64
N LEU A 94 -19.47 6.21 8.68
CA LEU A 94 -20.47 6.92 7.89
C LEU A 94 -21.67 7.34 8.75
N THR A 95 -22.17 6.45 9.61
CA THR A 95 -23.31 6.77 10.50
C THR A 95 -22.93 7.87 11.49
N MET A 96 -21.76 7.76 12.12
CA MET A 96 -21.25 8.76 13.06
C MET A 96 -20.94 10.09 12.34
N GLY A 97 -20.24 10.04 11.21
CA GLY A 97 -19.89 11.21 10.41
C GLY A 97 -21.12 11.94 9.88
N TYR A 98 -22.15 11.21 9.45
CA TYR A 98 -23.41 11.81 9.00
C TYR A 98 -24.16 12.51 10.14
N ALA A 99 -24.25 11.88 11.32
CA ALA A 99 -24.83 12.50 12.49
C ALA A 99 -24.06 13.78 12.86
N LEU A 100 -22.74 13.72 12.89
CA LEU A 100 -21.89 14.84 13.29
C LEU A 100 -21.85 15.97 12.25
N SER A 101 -22.07 15.67 10.97
CA SER A 101 -22.16 16.69 9.90
C SER A 101 -23.34 17.64 10.07
N LYS A 102 -24.35 17.30 10.87
CA LYS A 102 -25.49 18.19 11.17
C LYS A 102 -25.25 18.94 12.48
N ALA A 103 -24.91 20.23 12.38
CA ALA A 103 -24.70 21.11 13.53
C ALA A 103 -25.93 21.33 14.43
N ARG A 104 -27.13 20.88 14.00
CA ARG A 104 -28.40 21.06 14.71
C ARG A 104 -28.73 19.93 15.71
N ILE A 105 -27.83 18.97 15.93
CA ILE A 105 -28.04 17.87 16.87
C ILE A 105 -27.68 18.31 18.30
N ILE A 106 -28.54 17.99 19.26
CA ILE A 106 -28.33 18.27 20.69
C ILE A 106 -27.12 17.46 21.17
N GLY A 107 -26.10 18.12 21.71
CA GLY A 107 -24.85 17.47 22.15
C GLY A 107 -23.73 17.38 21.11
N HIS A 108 -23.90 17.94 19.91
CA HIS A 108 -22.92 17.95 18.81
C HIS A 108 -21.49 18.31 19.24
N GLN A 109 -21.33 19.39 20.03
CA GLN A 109 -20.02 19.87 20.44
C GLN A 109 -19.31 18.91 21.41
N PHE A 110 -20.06 18.21 22.27
CA PHE A 110 -19.49 17.17 23.14
C PHE A 110 -18.94 15.99 22.33
N PHE A 111 -19.70 15.50 21.35
CA PHE A 111 -19.26 14.38 20.49
C PHE A 111 -18.07 14.75 19.61
N ILE A 112 -18.01 15.97 19.06
CA ILE A 112 -16.83 16.45 18.32
C ILE A 112 -15.59 16.44 19.21
N TYR A 113 -15.66 16.98 20.43
CA TYR A 113 -14.51 17.00 21.32
C TYR A 113 -14.06 15.59 21.72
N LEU A 114 -15.00 14.67 21.92
CA LEU A 114 -14.68 13.27 22.20
C LEU A 114 -13.93 12.60 21.03
N VAL A 115 -14.38 12.81 19.79
CA VAL A 115 -13.68 12.27 18.60
C VAL A 115 -12.30 12.89 18.41
N ILE A 116 -12.17 14.20 18.61
CA ILE A 116 -10.87 14.88 18.55
C ILE A 116 -9.95 14.33 19.65
N PHE A 117 -10.48 14.11 20.84
CA PHE A 117 -9.73 13.52 21.95
C PHE A 117 -9.20 12.13 21.57
N THR A 118 -10.00 11.24 20.97
CA THR A 118 -9.51 9.91 20.57
C THR A 118 -8.45 9.95 19.46
N ILE A 119 -8.50 10.94 18.55
CA ILE A 119 -7.48 11.13 17.51
C ILE A 119 -6.15 11.60 18.11
N ILE A 120 -6.19 12.46 19.13
CA ILE A 120 -4.98 13.06 19.74
C ILE A 120 -4.38 12.12 20.79
N PHE A 121 -5.22 11.54 21.64
CA PHE A 121 -4.82 10.71 22.77
C PHE A 121 -4.88 9.22 22.41
N GLN A 122 -4.67 8.86 21.13
CA GLN A 122 -4.82 7.49 20.61
C GLN A 122 -4.41 6.47 21.67
N GLY A 123 -5.40 5.74 22.18
CA GLY A 123 -5.18 4.72 23.20
C GLY A 123 -4.33 3.63 22.57
N GLY A 124 -3.03 3.65 22.88
CA GLY A 124 -2.15 2.51 22.60
C GLY A 124 -2.66 1.25 23.28
#